data_AF-A0A160DTS8-F1
#
_entry.id   AF-A0A160DTS8-F1
#
_cell.length_a   1.000
_cell.length_b   1.000
_cell.length_c   1.000
_cell.angle_alpha   90.00
_cell.angle_beta   90.00
_cell.angle_gamma   90.00
#
_symmetry.space_group_name_H-M   'P 1'
#
loop_
_entity.id
_entity.type
_entity.pdbx_description
1 polymer ?
#
loop_
_entity_poly.entity_id
_entity_poly.type
_entity_poly.pdbx_seq_one_letter_code
_entity_poly.pdbx_strand_id
1 'polypeptide(L)'
;MATVTRLNGYTLIPYNGDGRNPLLNLDNITSSLNIRAYRNAVGADVVSTLFDTQTNLGPCGIANVQRYGCTYPDATSGCDIGAQFSEWATYLDTVECTAVQIATHELGHVLGAEHHFSDVIPRDVASYPYSFGYGFSSTTNGFETIMAQRFYSDPTHYPIRLLQFSNPNINYNGVPTGNAATADNARTLRNLIPGTAAFRTRPERIFASGFDEPSVCPGITY
;
A
#
# COMPACT_ATOMS: atom_id res chain seq x y z
N MET A 1 8.74 -15.68 11.10
CA MET A 1 8.18 -14.56 11.88
C MET A 1 6.98 -14.05 11.09
N ALA A 2 5.78 -14.04 11.66
CA ALA A 2 4.60 -13.48 11.01
C ALA A 2 4.51 -12.00 11.38
N THR A 3 4.41 -11.11 10.38
CA THR A 3 4.10 -9.69 10.61
C THR A 3 2.59 -9.54 10.55
N VAL A 4 2.01 -8.95 11.58
CA VAL A 4 0.56 -8.69 11.68
C VAL A 4 0.33 -7.18 11.66
N THR A 5 -0.53 -6.72 10.77
CA THR A 5 -1.03 -5.34 10.79
C THR A 5 -2.00 -5.18 11.94
N ARG A 6 -1.85 -4.12 12.74
CA ARG A 6 -2.71 -3.84 13.90
C ARG A 6 -3.46 -2.52 13.69
N LEU A 7 -4.77 -2.54 13.88
CA LEU A 7 -5.58 -1.32 13.95
C LEU A 7 -5.33 -0.63 15.30
N ASN A 8 -4.91 0.63 15.27
CA ASN A 8 -4.64 1.43 16.50
C ASN A 8 -5.74 2.46 16.81
N GLY A 9 -6.64 2.72 15.85
CA GLY A 9 -7.79 3.62 15.99
C GLY A 9 -8.53 3.75 14.67
N TYR A 10 -9.76 4.25 14.72
CA TYR A 10 -10.56 4.59 13.55
C TYR A 10 -11.40 5.84 13.83
N THR A 11 -11.74 6.59 12.79
CA THR A 11 -12.66 7.72 12.89
C THR A 11 -13.35 7.89 11.54
N LEU A 12 -14.57 8.42 11.57
CA LEU A 12 -15.21 8.90 10.35
C LEU A 12 -14.52 10.18 9.91
N ILE A 13 -14.32 10.30 8.59
CA ILE A 13 -13.81 11.50 7.96
C ILE A 13 -14.99 12.08 7.17
N PRO A 14 -15.52 13.26 7.53
CA PRO A 14 -16.58 13.92 6.76
C PRO A 14 -15.96 14.45 5.47
N TYR A 15 -15.75 13.55 4.52
CA TYR A 15 -15.05 13.80 3.28
C TYR A 15 -15.98 13.62 2.09
N ASN A 16 -16.01 14.61 1.20
CA ASN A 16 -16.69 14.53 -0.09
C ASN A 16 -15.61 14.46 -1.18
N GLY A 17 -15.11 13.25 -1.43
CA GLY A 17 -14.02 13.04 -2.38
C GLY A 17 -14.34 13.42 -3.80
N ASP A 18 -13.30 13.61 -4.61
CA ASP A 18 -13.44 13.79 -6.04
C ASP A 18 -13.06 12.49 -6.76
N GLY A 19 -14.05 11.72 -7.19
CA GLY A 19 -13.83 10.50 -7.98
C GLY A 19 -13.12 10.74 -9.32
N ARG A 20 -12.97 12.00 -9.75
CA ARG A 20 -12.19 12.39 -10.93
C ARG A 20 -10.74 12.71 -10.61
N ASN A 21 -10.36 12.84 -9.34
CA ASN A 21 -9.03 13.22 -8.92
C ASN A 21 -8.54 12.46 -7.67
N PRO A 22 -8.26 11.15 -7.78
CA PRO A 22 -7.79 10.33 -6.66
C PRO A 22 -6.46 10.81 -6.06
N LEU A 23 -5.58 11.43 -6.87
CA LEU A 23 -4.31 11.99 -6.40
C LEU A 23 -4.54 13.17 -5.45
N LEU A 24 -5.44 14.08 -5.81
CA LEU A 24 -5.84 15.18 -4.91
C LEU A 24 -6.47 14.65 -3.62
N ASN A 25 -7.28 13.59 -3.71
CA ASN A 25 -7.88 12.97 -2.52
C ASN A 25 -6.78 12.39 -1.60
N LEU A 26 -5.80 11.68 -2.16
CA LEU A 26 -4.66 11.13 -1.43
C LEU A 26 -3.81 12.23 -0.78
N ASP A 27 -3.53 13.31 -1.51
CA ASP A 27 -2.76 14.45 -1.00
C ASP A 27 -3.50 15.17 0.14
N ASN A 28 -4.81 15.37 0.02
CA ASN A 28 -5.63 16.01 1.05
C ASN A 28 -5.67 15.18 2.34
N ILE A 29 -5.86 13.86 2.23
CA ILE A 29 -5.83 12.96 3.40
C ILE A 29 -4.42 12.94 4.01
N THR A 30 -3.39 12.84 3.18
CA THR A 30 -1.99 12.75 3.64
C THR A 30 -1.53 14.04 4.31
N SER A 31 -1.94 15.21 3.82
CA SER A 31 -1.53 16.52 4.35
C SER A 31 -2.42 17.06 5.49
N SER A 32 -3.58 16.44 5.75
CA SER A 32 -4.52 16.90 6.79
C SER A 32 -3.88 16.90 8.18
N LEU A 33 -3.79 18.10 8.79
CA LEU A 33 -3.25 18.28 10.13
C LEU A 33 -4.06 17.54 11.19
N ASN A 34 -5.38 17.45 11.03
CA ASN A 34 -6.24 16.73 11.98
C ASN A 34 -6.02 15.22 11.91
N ILE A 35 -5.89 14.67 10.69
CA ILE A 35 -5.58 13.24 10.50
C ILE A 35 -4.19 12.93 11.04
N ARG A 36 -3.20 13.80 10.80
CA ARG A 36 -1.85 13.65 11.37
C ARG A 36 -1.86 13.71 12.89
N ALA A 37 -2.61 14.65 13.48
CA ALA A 37 -2.75 14.76 14.92
C ALA A 37 -3.39 13.50 15.52
N TYR A 38 -4.47 12.98 14.92
CA TYR A 38 -5.10 11.73 15.35
C TYR A 38 -4.16 10.53 15.19
N ARG A 39 -3.52 10.39 14.03
CA ARG A 39 -2.50 9.36 13.75
C ARG A 39 -1.40 9.36 14.81
N ASN A 40 -0.89 10.53 15.18
CA ASN A 40 0.12 10.69 16.23
C ASN A 40 -0.44 10.30 17.60
N ALA A 41 -1.66 10.73 17.93
CA ALA A 41 -2.31 10.41 19.19
C ALA A 41 -2.50 8.89 19.35
N VAL A 42 -2.91 8.19 18.29
CA VAL A 42 -3.10 6.72 18.32
C VAL A 42 -1.82 5.92 18.17
N GLY A 43 -0.73 6.55 17.70
CA GLY A 43 0.52 5.86 17.40
C GLY A 43 0.42 4.99 16.14
N ALA A 44 -0.35 5.43 15.14
CA ALA A 44 -0.54 4.68 13.90
C ALA A 44 0.62 4.89 12.91
N ASP A 45 1.25 3.78 12.52
CA ASP A 45 2.36 3.78 11.56
C ASP A 45 1.90 4.06 10.12
N VAL A 46 0.68 3.65 9.76
CA VAL A 46 0.07 3.81 8.43
C VAL A 46 -1.36 4.32 8.59
N VAL A 47 -1.81 5.16 7.66
CA VAL A 47 -3.20 5.61 7.55
C VAL A 47 -3.86 4.93 6.36
N SER A 48 -5.04 4.37 6.57
CA SER A 48 -5.91 3.81 5.53
C SER A 48 -7.26 4.53 5.58
N THR A 49 -7.79 4.88 4.41
CA THR A 49 -9.13 5.47 4.29
C THR A 49 -9.97 4.64 3.34
N LEU A 50 -11.13 4.20 3.84
CA LEU A 50 -12.10 3.42 3.08
C LEU A 50 -13.16 4.32 2.47
N PHE A 51 -13.27 4.30 1.15
CA PHE A 51 -14.38 4.85 0.38
C PHE A 51 -15.42 3.75 0.14
N ASP A 52 -16.69 4.13 0.00
CA ASP A 52 -17.78 3.17 -0.25
C ASP A 52 -17.68 2.53 -1.65
N THR A 53 -17.46 3.34 -2.69
CA THR A 53 -17.53 2.92 -4.10
C THR A 53 -16.43 3.56 -4.96
N GLN A 54 -16.15 2.95 -6.11
CA GLN A 54 -15.26 3.51 -7.12
C GLN A 54 -15.80 4.82 -7.71
N THR A 55 -17.11 5.10 -7.62
CA THR A 55 -17.65 6.39 -8.06
C THR A 55 -17.11 7.55 -7.22
N ASN A 56 -16.80 7.30 -5.94
CA ASN A 56 -16.35 8.33 -5.00
C ASN A 56 -14.82 8.45 -4.90
N LEU A 57 -14.06 7.41 -5.29
CA LEU A 57 -12.60 7.45 -5.32
C LEU A 57 -12.02 7.57 -6.74
N GLY A 58 -12.64 6.95 -7.73
CA GLY A 58 -12.11 6.74 -9.07
C GLY A 58 -11.62 5.30 -9.27
N PRO A 59 -10.40 4.95 -8.80
CA PRO A 59 -9.90 3.57 -8.81
C PRO A 59 -10.40 2.77 -7.59
N CYS A 60 -10.10 1.48 -7.58
CA CYS A 60 -10.26 0.62 -6.40
C CYS A 60 -9.36 1.03 -5.22
N GLY A 61 -8.21 1.66 -5.50
CA GLY A 61 -7.26 2.08 -4.50
C GLY A 61 -6.17 2.99 -5.09
N ILE A 62 -5.50 3.72 -4.21
CA ILE A 62 -4.34 4.54 -4.52
C ILE A 62 -3.48 4.72 -3.25
N ALA A 63 -2.16 4.71 -3.41
CA ALA A 63 -1.23 4.84 -2.30
C ALA A 63 -0.03 5.70 -2.65
N ASN A 64 0.55 6.30 -1.61
CA ASN A 64 1.93 6.79 -1.67
C ASN A 64 2.88 5.59 -1.69
N VAL A 65 4.02 5.74 -2.37
CA VAL A 65 4.96 4.63 -2.59
C VAL A 65 6.35 5.00 -2.08
N GLN A 66 6.99 4.10 -1.32
CA GLN A 66 8.39 4.28 -0.96
C GLN A 66 9.30 4.15 -2.18
N ARG A 67 10.01 5.22 -2.53
CA ARG A 67 10.85 5.34 -3.74
C ARG A 67 12.06 6.25 -3.49
N TYR A 68 13.12 6.05 -4.25
CA TYR A 68 14.20 7.03 -4.40
C TYR A 68 13.86 8.02 -5.52
N GLY A 69 14.49 9.20 -5.51
CA GLY A 69 14.40 10.12 -6.65
C GLY A 69 13.22 11.09 -6.59
N CYS A 70 12.62 11.29 -5.42
CA CYS A 70 11.63 12.36 -5.13
C CYS A 70 12.22 13.79 -5.23
N THR A 71 13.38 13.92 -5.86
CA THR A 71 14.13 15.16 -6.10
C THR A 71 14.63 15.26 -7.55
N TYR A 72 14.09 14.48 -8.52
CA TYR A 72 14.46 14.68 -9.92
C TYR A 72 13.44 14.13 -10.95
N PRO A 73 13.11 14.87 -12.04
CA PRO A 73 13.33 16.30 -12.24
C PRO A 73 12.32 17.17 -11.48
N ASP A 74 11.22 16.59 -11.00
CA ASP A 74 10.19 17.28 -10.20
C ASP A 74 9.97 16.50 -8.90
N ALA A 75 10.06 17.19 -7.77
CA ALA A 75 9.78 16.57 -6.47
C ALA A 75 8.32 16.11 -6.44
N THR A 76 8.10 14.81 -6.64
CA THR A 76 6.76 14.23 -6.52
C THR A 76 6.47 14.14 -5.03
N SER A 77 5.44 14.85 -4.55
CA SER A 77 4.88 14.64 -3.21
C SER A 77 4.49 13.18 -3.05
N GLY A 78 4.57 12.63 -1.84
CA GLY A 78 4.14 11.23 -1.62
C GLY A 78 5.19 10.16 -1.86
N CYS A 79 6.48 10.51 -1.92
CA CYS A 79 7.55 9.52 -1.99
C CYS A 79 8.79 9.92 -1.17
N ASP A 80 9.50 8.91 -0.70
CA ASP A 80 10.84 8.90 -0.08
C ASP A 80 11.07 7.46 0.44
N ILE A 81 12.19 7.16 1.10
CA ILE A 81 12.40 5.84 1.73
C ILE A 81 12.70 5.95 3.23
N GLY A 82 12.27 4.94 3.99
CA GLY A 82 12.56 4.85 5.41
C GLY A 82 11.89 5.96 6.21
N ALA A 83 12.59 6.53 7.19
CA ALA A 83 12.02 7.53 8.09
C ALA A 83 11.48 8.79 7.38
N GLN A 84 12.05 9.16 6.23
CA GLN A 84 11.60 10.32 5.44
C GLN A 84 10.21 10.09 4.82
N PHE A 85 9.84 8.83 4.56
CA PHE A 85 8.52 8.47 4.06
C PHE A 85 7.43 8.53 5.15
N SER A 86 7.78 8.72 6.41
CA SER A 86 6.85 8.51 7.53
C SER A 86 5.56 9.33 7.39
N GLU A 87 5.65 10.60 6.98
CA GLU A 87 4.50 11.47 6.79
C GLU A 87 3.65 11.14 5.56
N TRP A 88 4.16 10.29 4.67
CA TRP A 88 3.51 9.87 3.43
C TRP A 88 2.87 8.48 3.53
N ALA A 89 3.02 7.77 4.66
CA ALA A 89 2.50 6.41 4.85
C ALA A 89 0.96 6.35 4.92
N THR A 90 0.32 6.56 3.77
CA THR A 90 -1.12 6.69 3.58
C THR A 90 -1.52 5.93 2.32
N TYR A 91 -2.65 5.25 2.38
CA TYR A 91 -3.35 4.76 1.20
C TYR A 91 -4.87 4.93 1.34
N LEU A 92 -5.55 4.95 0.19
CA LEU A 92 -6.99 4.96 0.07
C LEU A 92 -7.43 3.70 -0.68
N ASP A 93 -8.56 3.14 -0.28
CA ASP A 93 -9.16 1.98 -0.93
C ASP A 93 -10.70 2.03 -0.90
N THR A 94 -11.35 1.22 -1.73
CA THR A 94 -12.82 1.13 -1.76
C THR A 94 -13.31 -0.18 -1.16
N VAL A 95 -14.42 -0.11 -0.42
CA VAL A 95 -15.14 -1.28 0.12
C VAL A 95 -15.61 -2.18 -1.03
N GLU A 96 -16.08 -1.59 -2.12
CA GLU A 96 -16.50 -2.28 -3.34
C GLU A 96 -15.43 -3.24 -3.90
N CYS A 97 -14.15 -2.90 -3.78
CA CYS A 97 -13.04 -3.70 -4.33
C CYS A 97 -12.34 -4.61 -3.30
N THR A 98 -12.93 -4.81 -2.11
CA THR A 98 -12.36 -5.68 -1.06
C THR A 98 -12.15 -7.13 -1.52
N ALA A 99 -13.01 -7.64 -2.41
CA ALA A 99 -12.92 -9.01 -2.93
C ALA A 99 -11.60 -9.31 -3.69
N VAL A 100 -10.89 -8.28 -4.17
CA VAL A 100 -9.63 -8.42 -4.92
C VAL A 100 -8.38 -8.07 -4.09
N GLN A 101 -8.54 -7.96 -2.77
CA GLN A 101 -7.48 -7.64 -1.80
C GLN A 101 -6.74 -6.34 -2.12
N ILE A 102 -7.49 -5.30 -2.51
CA ILE A 102 -6.91 -4.00 -2.84
C ILE A 102 -6.15 -3.38 -1.66
N ALA A 103 -6.66 -3.51 -0.43
CA ALA A 103 -5.94 -3.05 0.77
C ALA A 103 -4.52 -3.66 0.88
N THR A 104 -4.35 -4.93 0.51
CA THR A 104 -3.04 -5.59 0.50
C THR A 104 -2.14 -5.01 -0.60
N HIS A 105 -2.70 -4.70 -1.77
CA HIS A 105 -1.98 -4.06 -2.87
C HIS A 105 -1.49 -2.66 -2.46
N GLU A 106 -2.38 -1.83 -1.94
CA GLU A 106 -2.05 -0.46 -1.54
C GLU A 106 -1.11 -0.41 -0.32
N LEU A 107 -1.27 -1.31 0.65
CA LEU A 107 -0.29 -1.47 1.72
C LEU A 107 1.08 -1.91 1.17
N GLY A 108 1.10 -2.70 0.09
CA GLY A 108 2.30 -3.05 -0.64
C GLY A 108 3.07 -1.82 -1.13
N HIS A 109 2.36 -0.86 -1.73
CA HIS A 109 2.93 0.42 -2.15
C HIS A 109 3.54 1.21 -0.98
N VAL A 110 2.80 1.34 0.13
CA VAL A 110 3.33 1.97 1.36
C VAL A 110 4.59 1.27 1.87
N LEU A 111 4.69 -0.06 1.66
CA LEU A 111 5.86 -0.88 1.99
C LEU A 111 6.89 -1.00 0.85
N GLY A 112 6.84 -0.10 -0.13
CA GLY A 112 7.85 0.05 -1.19
C GLY A 112 7.75 -0.92 -2.35
N ALA A 113 6.66 -1.66 -2.47
CA ALA A 113 6.41 -2.52 -3.62
C ALA A 113 5.84 -1.70 -4.79
N GLU A 114 6.39 -1.92 -5.97
CA GLU A 114 5.90 -1.39 -7.23
C GLU A 114 4.99 -2.39 -7.92
N HIS A 115 4.27 -1.88 -8.92
CA HIS A 115 3.64 -2.74 -9.91
C HIS A 115 4.63 -3.65 -10.61
N HIS A 116 4.14 -4.57 -11.44
CA HIS A 116 5.04 -5.30 -12.33
C HIS A 116 5.88 -4.32 -13.17
N PHE A 117 7.11 -4.71 -13.52
CA PHE A 117 7.94 -3.89 -14.40
C PHE A 117 7.26 -3.75 -15.79
N SER A 118 6.55 -2.66 -15.96
CA SER A 118 6.33 -1.99 -17.24
C SER A 118 7.20 -0.74 -17.20
N ASP A 119 7.71 -0.30 -18.36
CA ASP A 119 8.76 0.72 -18.52
C ASP A 119 8.45 2.13 -17.97
N VAL A 120 7.44 2.26 -17.09
CA VAL A 120 6.98 3.49 -16.44
C VAL A 120 7.83 3.85 -15.22
N ILE A 121 8.24 2.88 -14.40
CA ILE A 121 9.05 3.11 -13.19
C ILE A 121 10.43 2.43 -13.36
N PRO A 122 11.51 3.22 -13.54
CA PRO A 122 12.86 2.70 -13.60
C PRO A 122 13.27 1.94 -12.32
N ARG A 123 14.11 0.90 -12.46
CA ARG A 123 14.54 0.07 -11.30
C ARG A 123 15.38 0.83 -10.27
N ASP A 124 16.03 1.91 -10.70
CA ASP A 124 16.86 2.77 -9.87
C ASP A 124 16.07 3.79 -9.04
N VAL A 125 14.78 4.00 -9.34
CA VAL A 125 13.89 4.83 -8.52
C VAL A 125 13.02 4.01 -7.55
N ALA A 126 12.81 2.72 -7.79
CA ALA A 126 12.09 1.85 -6.86
C ALA A 126 12.85 1.69 -5.52
N SER A 127 12.15 1.33 -4.44
CA SER A 127 12.76 1.08 -3.11
C SER A 127 13.98 0.14 -3.15
N TYR A 128 13.93 -0.85 -4.04
CA TYR A 128 15.05 -1.70 -4.43
C TYR A 128 14.87 -2.10 -5.89
N PRO A 129 15.95 -2.46 -6.62
CA PRO A 129 15.87 -2.88 -8.03
C PRO A 129 14.95 -4.09 -8.30
N TYR A 130 14.60 -4.85 -7.26
CA TYR A 130 13.71 -6.01 -7.32
C TYR A 130 12.31 -5.76 -6.74
N SER A 131 11.95 -4.53 -6.36
CA SER A 131 10.68 -4.22 -5.69
C SER A 131 9.49 -4.14 -6.65
N PHE A 132 9.31 -5.14 -7.52
CA PHE A 132 8.26 -5.14 -8.53
C PHE A 132 7.37 -6.36 -8.40
N GLY A 133 6.11 -6.18 -8.81
CA GLY A 133 5.20 -7.29 -9.08
C GLY A 133 5.76 -8.24 -10.13
N TYR A 134 5.24 -9.46 -10.15
CA TYR A 134 5.59 -10.48 -11.13
C TYR A 134 4.34 -11.09 -11.75
N GLY A 135 4.51 -11.65 -12.95
CA GLY A 135 3.52 -12.49 -13.59
C GLY A 135 4.14 -13.36 -14.67
N PHE A 136 3.54 -14.52 -14.90
CA PHE A 136 3.89 -15.47 -15.93
C PHE A 136 2.76 -15.50 -16.96
N SER A 137 3.07 -15.14 -18.21
CA SER A 137 2.09 -15.10 -19.31
C SER A 137 1.86 -16.49 -19.86
N SER A 138 0.61 -16.96 -19.82
CA SER A 138 0.18 -18.22 -20.43
C SER A 138 -1.34 -18.29 -20.46
N THR A 139 -1.90 -18.74 -21.57
CA THR A 139 -3.35 -18.90 -21.74
C THR A 139 -3.96 -20.03 -20.91
N THR A 140 -3.14 -20.92 -20.36
CA THR A 140 -3.61 -22.11 -19.63
C THR A 140 -3.34 -22.04 -18.13
N ASN A 141 -2.20 -21.50 -17.74
CA ASN A 141 -1.75 -21.45 -16.34
C ASN A 141 -1.03 -20.14 -15.99
N GLY A 142 -1.22 -19.10 -16.81
CA GLY A 142 -0.66 -17.80 -16.54
C GLY A 142 -1.19 -17.24 -15.23
N PHE A 143 -0.35 -16.45 -14.56
CA PHE A 143 -0.71 -15.85 -13.30
C PHE A 143 -0.03 -14.51 -13.11
N GLU A 144 -0.57 -13.73 -12.18
CA GLU A 144 0.09 -12.55 -11.68
C GLU A 144 0.06 -12.49 -10.16
N THR A 145 1.01 -11.77 -9.58
CA THR A 145 1.08 -11.53 -8.12
C THR A 145 0.27 -10.30 -7.73
N ILE A 146 0.03 -10.09 -6.43
CA ILE A 146 -0.90 -9.05 -5.95
C ILE A 146 -0.54 -7.64 -6.43
N MET A 147 0.74 -7.33 -6.64
CA MET A 147 1.17 -6.01 -7.13
C MET A 147 1.10 -5.87 -8.66
N ALA A 148 0.88 -6.95 -9.40
CA ALA A 148 0.69 -6.85 -10.84
C ALA A 148 -0.72 -6.34 -11.19
N GLN A 149 -0.85 -5.83 -12.42
CA GLN A 149 -2.07 -5.18 -12.95
C GLN A 149 -2.46 -5.77 -14.32
N ARG A 150 -1.80 -6.84 -14.76
CA ARG A 150 -1.96 -7.46 -16.08
C ARG A 150 -3.20 -8.34 -16.19
N PHE A 151 -3.68 -8.91 -15.08
CA PHE A 151 -4.92 -9.70 -15.05
C PHE A 151 -6.11 -8.92 -15.61
N TYR A 152 -6.22 -7.64 -15.26
CA TYR A 152 -7.32 -6.81 -15.73
C TYR A 152 -7.13 -6.34 -17.18
N SER A 153 -5.90 -6.08 -17.61
CA SER A 153 -5.61 -5.61 -18.98
C SER A 153 -5.54 -6.74 -20.02
N ASP A 154 -5.15 -7.94 -19.61
CA ASP A 154 -5.03 -9.13 -20.46
C ASP A 154 -5.37 -10.42 -19.67
N PRO A 155 -6.66 -10.59 -19.30
CA PRO A 155 -7.11 -11.73 -18.51
C PRO A 155 -6.90 -13.07 -19.23
N THR A 156 -6.77 -13.06 -20.56
CA THR A 156 -6.59 -14.28 -21.35
C THR A 156 -5.22 -14.92 -21.12
N HIS A 157 -4.18 -14.12 -20.93
CA HIS A 157 -2.82 -14.60 -20.68
C HIS A 157 -2.43 -14.61 -19.20
N TYR A 158 -3.23 -13.97 -18.35
CA TYR A 158 -3.05 -13.96 -16.91
C TYR A 158 -4.37 -14.36 -16.23
N PRO A 159 -4.88 -15.58 -16.44
CA PRO A 159 -6.19 -15.99 -15.94
C PRO A 159 -6.28 -16.14 -14.42
N ILE A 160 -5.16 -16.04 -13.69
CA ILE A 160 -5.08 -16.24 -12.24
C ILE A 160 -4.41 -15.05 -11.56
N ARG A 161 -5.04 -14.51 -10.52
CA ARG A 161 -4.43 -13.52 -9.61
C ARG A 161 -4.04 -14.22 -8.31
N LEU A 162 -2.75 -14.31 -8.04
CA LEU A 162 -2.21 -14.84 -6.79
C LEU A 162 -2.27 -13.76 -5.71
N LEU A 163 -2.87 -14.11 -4.58
CA LEU A 163 -3.04 -13.26 -3.40
C LEU A 163 -1.76 -13.20 -2.54
N GLN A 164 -0.63 -12.97 -3.19
CA GLN A 164 0.68 -12.86 -2.56
C GLN A 164 1.60 -11.89 -3.30
N PHE A 165 2.57 -11.34 -2.59
CA PHE A 165 3.67 -10.58 -3.17
C PHE A 165 4.60 -11.49 -3.99
N SER A 166 5.29 -10.91 -4.98
CA SER A 166 6.28 -11.64 -5.77
C SER A 166 7.38 -12.24 -4.89
N ASN A 167 7.68 -13.52 -5.12
CA ASN A 167 8.64 -14.27 -4.33
C ASN A 167 9.28 -15.39 -5.17
N PRO A 168 10.57 -15.29 -5.52
CA PRO A 168 11.25 -16.31 -6.33
C PRO A 168 11.39 -17.68 -5.64
N ASN A 169 11.15 -17.76 -4.32
CA ASN A 169 11.23 -19.01 -3.56
C ASN A 169 9.89 -19.76 -3.46
N ILE A 170 8.80 -19.18 -3.98
CA ILE A 170 7.47 -19.79 -3.99
C ILE A 170 7.09 -20.09 -5.44
N ASN A 171 6.73 -21.34 -5.72
CA ASN A 171 6.30 -21.77 -7.03
C ASN A 171 4.77 -21.86 -7.12
N TYR A 172 4.23 -21.47 -8.27
CA TYR A 172 2.86 -21.78 -8.68
C TYR A 172 2.94 -22.67 -9.91
N ASN A 173 2.39 -23.90 -9.83
CA ASN A 173 2.44 -24.89 -10.90
C ASN A 173 3.86 -25.11 -11.48
N GLY A 174 4.87 -25.14 -10.61
CA GLY A 174 6.27 -25.36 -10.99
C GLY A 174 7.01 -24.12 -11.50
N VAL A 175 6.34 -22.97 -11.60
CA VAL A 175 6.95 -21.70 -12.04
C VAL A 175 7.16 -20.80 -10.82
N PRO A 176 8.38 -20.26 -10.60
CA PRO A 176 8.62 -19.25 -9.56
C PRO A 176 7.70 -18.05 -9.70
N THR A 177 7.14 -17.59 -8.59
CA THR A 177 6.22 -16.44 -8.53
C THR A 177 6.96 -15.10 -8.39
N GLY A 178 8.21 -15.05 -8.82
CA GLY A 178 9.07 -13.88 -8.74
C GLY A 178 10.42 -14.12 -9.40
N ASN A 179 11.25 -13.09 -9.40
CA ASN A 179 12.63 -13.13 -9.87
C ASN A 179 13.52 -12.41 -8.85
N ALA A 180 14.58 -13.05 -8.35
CA ALA A 180 15.42 -12.48 -7.30
C ALA A 180 16.11 -11.15 -7.67
N ALA A 181 16.32 -10.90 -8.97
CA ALA A 181 16.96 -9.70 -9.47
C ALA A 181 15.96 -8.58 -9.82
N THR A 182 14.73 -8.93 -10.19
CA THR A 182 13.78 -7.96 -10.77
C THR A 182 12.39 -7.94 -10.13
N ALA A 183 11.98 -8.95 -9.38
CA ALA A 183 10.63 -9.06 -8.81
C ALA A 183 10.59 -9.97 -7.55
N ASP A 184 10.99 -9.41 -6.41
CA ASP A 184 10.99 -10.05 -5.09
C ASP A 184 10.45 -9.06 -4.03
N ASN A 185 9.17 -8.70 -4.16
CA ASN A 185 8.48 -7.84 -3.19
C ASN A 185 8.48 -8.46 -1.79
N ALA A 186 8.48 -9.79 -1.67
CA ALA A 186 8.63 -10.46 -0.37
C ALA A 186 9.95 -10.08 0.33
N ARG A 187 11.04 -9.88 -0.41
CA ARG A 187 12.30 -9.32 0.14
C ARG A 187 12.18 -7.83 0.44
N THR A 188 11.55 -7.04 -0.42
CA THR A 188 11.32 -5.60 -0.17
C THR A 188 10.58 -5.37 1.14
N LEU A 189 9.45 -6.05 1.32
CA LEU A 189 8.64 -5.95 2.54
C LEU A 189 9.44 -6.35 3.78
N ARG A 190 10.21 -7.45 3.73
CA ARG A 190 11.08 -7.85 4.86
C ARG A 190 12.07 -6.77 5.28
N ASN A 191 12.56 -5.96 4.33
CA ASN A 191 13.53 -4.91 4.62
C ASN A 191 12.86 -3.63 5.17
N LEU A 192 11.68 -3.26 4.67
CA LEU A 192 11.04 -1.98 5.02
C LEU A 192 10.05 -2.06 6.18
N ILE A 193 9.43 -3.23 6.41
CA ILE A 193 8.48 -3.43 7.53
C ILE A 193 9.05 -2.95 8.88
N PRO A 194 10.30 -3.28 9.28
CA PRO A 194 10.82 -2.84 10.57
C PRO A 194 10.92 -1.31 10.69
N GLY A 195 11.28 -0.62 9.60
CA GLY A 195 11.34 0.84 9.57
C GLY A 195 9.95 1.48 9.61
N THR A 196 9.01 0.96 8.81
CA THR A 196 7.62 1.42 8.80
C THR A 196 6.94 1.22 10.15
N ALA A 197 7.16 0.07 10.81
CA ALA A 197 6.60 -0.22 12.14
C ALA A 197 7.21 0.64 13.27
N ALA A 198 8.24 1.43 12.97
CA ALA A 198 8.87 2.37 13.88
C ALA A 198 8.52 3.83 13.57
N PHE A 199 7.59 4.10 12.64
CA PHE A 199 7.20 5.46 12.27
C PHE A 199 6.56 6.23 13.44
N ARG A 200 5.87 5.56 14.35
CA ARG A 200 5.32 6.20 15.54
C ARG A 200 5.68 5.44 16.81
N THR A 201 5.91 6.21 17.86
CA THR A 201 5.92 5.65 19.21
C THR A 201 4.49 5.33 19.59
N ARG A 202 4.23 4.06 19.88
CA ARG A 202 2.91 3.62 20.34
C ARG A 202 2.76 4.04 21.79
N PRO A 203 1.72 4.79 22.16
CA PRO A 203 1.43 4.99 23.56
C PRO A 203 1.11 3.61 24.19
N GLU A 204 1.44 3.43 25.47
CA GLU A 204 1.03 2.24 26.21
C GLU A 204 -0.51 2.18 26.22
N ARG A 205 -1.07 1.32 25.38
CA ARG A 205 -2.51 1.12 25.26
C ARG A 205 -2.86 -0.24 25.85
N ILE A 206 -3.44 -0.22 27.04
CA ILE A 206 -4.14 -1.39 27.60
C ILE A 206 -5.47 -1.45 26.85
N PHE A 207 -5.56 -2.29 25.83
CA PHE A 207 -6.85 -2.67 25.27
C PHE A 207 -7.45 -3.71 26.21
N ALA A 208 -8.68 -3.52 26.69
CA ALA A 208 -9.34 -4.48 27.55
C ALA A 208 -9.69 -5.77 26.77
N SER A 209 -9.94 -5.66 25.46
CA SER A 209 -10.32 -6.77 24.57
C SER A 209 -9.50 -6.90 23.28
N GLY A 210 -8.63 -5.93 22.98
CA GLY A 210 -7.90 -5.87 21.70
C GLY A 210 -8.66 -5.22 20.54
N PHE A 211 -9.93 -4.86 20.74
CA PHE A 211 -10.79 -4.18 19.75
C PHE A 211 -11.45 -2.89 20.28
N ASP A 212 -11.11 -2.44 21.48
CA ASP A 212 -11.76 -1.29 22.10
C ASP A 212 -11.34 0.05 21.47
N GLU A 213 -12.30 0.97 21.38
CA GLU A 213 -12.07 2.40 21.15
C GLU A 213 -11.16 2.99 22.22
N PRO A 214 -10.21 3.88 21.86
CA PRO A 214 -9.51 4.69 22.84
C PRO A 214 -10.52 5.45 23.70
N SER A 215 -10.47 5.29 25.03
CA SER A 215 -11.34 6.05 25.95
C SER A 215 -11.13 7.56 25.88
N VAL A 216 -10.01 8.02 25.30
CA VAL A 216 -9.71 9.42 25.03
C VAL A 216 -8.83 9.52 23.77
N CYS A 217 -9.42 9.85 22.63
CA CYS A 217 -8.70 10.47 21.52
C CYS A 217 -9.34 11.83 21.24
N PRO A 218 -8.56 12.87 20.87
CA PRO A 218 -9.15 14.12 20.43
C PRO A 218 -10.04 13.81 19.24
N GLY A 219 -11.32 14.17 19.31
CA GLY A 219 -12.20 14.08 18.15
C GLY A 219 -11.59 14.89 17.00
N ILE A 220 -11.62 14.34 15.79
CA ILE A 220 -11.30 15.11 14.59
C ILE A 220 -12.48 16.06 14.33
N THR A 221 -12.27 17.36 14.58
CA THR A 221 -13.13 18.41 14.03
C THR A 221 -12.60 18.78 12.65
N TYR A 222 -13.37 18.49 11.60
CA TYR A 222 -13.17 19.01 10.25
C TYR A 222 -13.70 20.44 10.14
#